data_AF-A0A5N6TXK5-F1
#
_entry.id   AF-A0A5N6TXK5-F1
#
_cell.length_a   1.000
_cell.length_b   1.000
_cell.length_c   1.000
_cell.angle_alpha   90.00
_cell.angle_beta   90.00
_cell.angle_gamma   90.00
#
_symmetry.space_group_name_H-M   'P 1'
#
loop_
_entity.id
_entity.type
_entity.pdbx_description
1 polymer ?
#
loop_
_entity_poly.entity_id
_entity_poly.type
_entity_poly.pdbx_seq_one_letter_code
_entity_poly.pdbx_strand_id
1 'polypeptide(L)' 'MLRLLTAIVLLVSVASAAPSAACIQMCRQEKPDCASGEVASGVEGCWGCCQPVEVDIKN' A
#
# COMPACT_ATOMS: atom_id res chain seq x y z
N MET A 1 -38.96 -20.96 -7.16
CA MET A 1 -37.72 -21.49 -6.56
C MET A 1 -36.48 -20.94 -7.27
N LEU A 2 -36.24 -21.28 -8.55
CA LEU A 2 -35.04 -20.86 -9.30
C LEU A 2 -34.87 -19.33 -9.49
N ARG A 3 -35.97 -18.59 -9.65
CA ARG A 3 -35.95 -17.11 -9.80
C ARG A 3 -35.54 -16.36 -8.52
N LEU A 4 -35.69 -16.98 -7.34
CA LEU A 4 -35.29 -16.38 -6.07
C LEU A 4 -33.77 -16.47 -5.89
N LEU A 5 -33.17 -17.58 -6.33
CA LEU A 5 -31.73 -17.83 -6.26
C LEU A 5 -30.94 -16.84 -7.13
N THR A 6 -31.47 -16.50 -8.32
CA THR A 6 -30.84 -15.50 -9.20
C THR A 6 -30.81 -14.09 -8.62
N ALA A 7 -31.78 -13.72 -7.77
CA ALA A 7 -31.79 -12.41 -7.11
C ALA A 7 -30.77 -12.30 -5.97
N ILE A 8 -30.48 -13.42 -5.29
CA ILE A 8 -29.53 -13.45 -4.16
C ILE A 8 -28.09 -13.27 -4.63
N VAL A 9 -27.73 -13.82 -5.80
CA VAL A 9 -26.38 -13.71 -6.37
C VAL A 9 -26.04 -12.26 -6.79
N LEU A 10 -27.04 -11.45 -7.15
CA LEU A 10 -26.83 -10.07 -7.59
C LEU A 10 -26.55 -9.07 -6.44
N LEU A 11 -26.80 -9.44 -5.18
CA LEU A 11 -26.60 -8.56 -4.03
C LEU A 11 -25.18 -8.59 -3.45
N VAL A 12 -24.32 -9.52 -3.89
CA VAL A 12 -22.92 -9.58 -3.44
C VAL A 12 -22.11 -8.53 -4.19
N SER A 13 -22.11 -7.32 -3.65
CA SER A 13 -21.20 -6.25 -4.08
C SER A 13 -19.80 -6.61 -3.60
N VAL A 14 -18.91 -7.00 -4.51
CA VAL A 14 -17.50 -7.21 -4.17
C VAL A 14 -16.88 -5.83 -3.97
N ALA A 15 -16.77 -5.38 -2.73
CA ALA A 15 -15.99 -4.20 -2.38
C ALA A 15 -14.51 -4.57 -2.54
N SER A 16 -13.99 -4.47 -3.76
CA SER A 16 -12.55 -4.47 -4.01
C SER A 16 -12.01 -3.15 -3.49
N ALA A 17 -11.63 -3.13 -2.20
CA ALA A 17 -10.65 -2.16 -1.74
C ALA A 17 -9.43 -2.35 -2.64
N ALA A 18 -9.24 -1.42 -3.58
CA ALA A 18 -7.97 -1.32 -4.28
C ALA A 18 -6.89 -1.35 -3.20
N PRO A 19 -5.81 -2.12 -3.35
CA PRO A 19 -4.71 -2.01 -2.42
C PRO A 19 -4.26 -0.56 -2.49
N SER A 20 -4.66 0.27 -1.49
CA SER A 20 -3.87 1.42 -1.09
C SER A 20 -2.47 0.86 -1.06
N ALA A 21 -1.54 1.39 -1.87
CA ALA A 21 -0.21 0.83 -2.05
C ALA A 21 0.43 0.62 -0.66
N ALA A 22 0.14 -0.55 -0.07
CA ALA A 22 0.57 -0.91 1.25
C ALA A 22 2.01 -1.22 0.96
N CYS A 23 2.90 -0.37 1.46
CA CYS A 23 4.32 -0.52 1.21
C CYS A 23 4.68 -1.98 1.47
N ILE A 24 4.95 -2.72 0.40
CA ILE A 24 5.53 -4.04 0.53
C ILE A 24 6.94 -3.73 0.99
N GLN A 25 7.18 -3.83 2.30
CA GLN A 25 8.50 -3.68 2.91
C GLN A 25 9.38 -4.82 2.41
N MET A 26 9.87 -4.68 1.18
CA MET A 26 10.88 -5.56 0.63
C MET A 26 12.19 -5.16 1.31
N CYS A 27 12.59 -5.90 2.34
CA CYS A 27 13.85 -5.64 3.04
C CYS A 27 15.01 -5.68 2.06
N ARG A 28 15.67 -4.53 1.88
CA ARG A 28 16.98 -4.48 1.23
C ARG A 28 18.07 -4.49 2.28
N GLN A 29 19.12 -5.27 2.02
CA GLN A 29 20.25 -5.35 2.95
C GLN A 29 21.04 -4.04 2.99
N GLU A 30 21.15 -3.36 1.85
CA GLU A 30 21.80 -2.06 1.71
C GLU A 30 20.75 -0.95 1.60
N LYS A 31 21.10 0.24 2.12
CA LYS A 31 20.23 1.42 2.08
C LYS A 31 20.03 1.89 0.63
N PRO A 32 18.80 1.84 0.08
CA PRO A 32 18.55 2.21 -1.30
C PRO A 32 18.47 3.73 -1.49
N ASP A 33 18.67 4.16 -2.74
CA ASP A 33 18.23 5.48 -3.18
C ASP A 33 16.73 5.41 -3.53
N CYS A 34 15.94 6.34 -3.01
CA CYS A 34 14.48 6.34 -3.14
C CYS A 34 14.00 7.27 -4.23
N ALA A 35 12.83 6.99 -4.79
CA ALA A 35 12.17 7.89 -5.73
C ALA A 35 11.87 9.25 -5.05
N SER A 36 11.73 10.30 -5.88
CA SER A 36 11.44 11.65 -5.38
C SER A 36 10.16 11.66 -4.54
N GLY A 37 10.25 12.20 -3.33
CA GLY A 37 9.13 12.26 -2.38
C GLY A 37 9.12 11.16 -1.33
N GLU A 38 10.05 10.20 -1.40
CA GLU A 38 10.26 9.16 -0.38
C GLU A 38 11.68 9.20 0.19
N VAL A 39 11.85 8.73 1.41
CA VAL A 39 13.15 8.56 2.06
C VAL A 39 13.36 7.11 2.48
N ALA A 40 14.61 6.65 2.39
CA ALA A 40 15.00 5.34 2.86
C ALA A 40 14.89 5.30 4.39
N SER A 41 14.07 4.38 4.90
CA SER A 41 13.84 4.14 6.32
C SER A 41 14.02 2.65 6.63
N GLY A 42 14.38 2.33 7.87
CA GLY A 42 14.68 0.97 8.30
C GLY A 42 15.85 0.90 9.26
N VAL A 43 16.45 -0.29 9.35
CA VAL A 43 17.62 -0.61 10.20
C VAL A 43 18.70 -1.26 9.35
N GLU A 44 19.92 -1.33 9.86
CA GLU A 44 21.01 -2.06 9.21
C GLU A 44 20.59 -3.49 8.84
N GLY A 45 20.73 -3.85 7.57
CA GLY A 45 20.31 -5.16 7.04
C GLY A 45 18.84 -5.25 6.60
N CYS A 46 18.00 -4.26 6.86
CA CYS A 46 16.66 -4.15 6.28
C CYS A 46 16.23 -2.69 6.09
N TRP A 47 16.28 -2.24 4.84
CA TRP A 47 15.91 -0.91 4.39
C TRP A 47 14.77 -0.92 3.37
N GLY A 48 13.99 0.14 3.32
CA GLY A 48 12.95 0.34 2.31
C GLY A 48 12.62 1.81 2.04
N CYS A 49 12.00 2.07 0.88
CA CYS A 49 11.44 3.35 0.50
C CYS A 49 9.93 3.29 0.71
N CYS A 50 9.44 4.07 1.66
CA CYS A 50 8.01 4.10 2.04
C CYS A 50 7.68 5.34 2.86
N GLN A 51 8.67 5.86 3.59
CA GLN A 51 8.44 7.04 4.40
C GLN A 51 8.41 8.27 3.48
N PRO A 52 7.35 9.08 3.50
CA PRO A 52 7.31 10.31 2.71
C PRO A 52 8.38 11.28 3.21
N VAL A 53 8.89 12.11 2.31
CA VAL A 53 9.70 13.27 2.69
C VAL A 53 8.76 14.23 3.44
N GLU A 54 8.99 14.42 4.73
CA GLU A 54 8.33 15.48 5.50
C GLU A 54 8.81 16.83 4.97
N VAL A 55 8.03 17.43 4.07
CA VAL A 55 8.16 18.85 3.76
C VAL A 55 7.66 19.62 4.97
N ASP A 56 8.59 19.99 5.85
CA ASP A 56 8.33 20.90 6.96
C ASP A 56 7.90 22.26 6.40
N ILE A 57 6.61 22.41 6.11
CA ILE A 57 6.00 23.71 5.81
C ILE A 57 5.96 24.47 7.16
N LYS A 58 7.08 25.05 7.55
CA LYS A 58 7.10 26.13 8.56
C LYS A 58 6.31 27.30 7.97
N ASN A 59 5.07 27.43 8.42
CA ASN A 59 4.18 28.56 8.15
C ASN A 59 4.76 29.88 8.64
#